data_AF-S8GC53-F1
#
_entry.id   AF-S8GC53-F1
#
_cell.length_a   1.000
_cell.length_b   1.000
_cell.length_c   1.000
_cell.angle_alpha   90.00
_cell.angle_beta   90.00
_cell.angle_gamma   90.00
#
_symmetry.space_group_name_H-M   'P 1'
#
loop_
_entity.id
_entity.type
_entity.pdbx_description
1 polymer ?
#
loop_
_entity_poly.entity_id
_entity_poly.type
_entity_poly.pdbx_seq_one_letter_code
_entity_poly.pdbx_strand_id
1 'polypeptide(L)'
;MLQLYKNQVVTAVAKRQVEIRKLELDWYTNNYWTLSQQGALLAGFSFSLITASLPKDASFFLESLYLLLAALALGLQMCVVVTTTLCCMWGPGLALRGPDGIRSVHTAVDSLKSEHSYVFAFFFLGLLSFYLSNLPLVFLLFEDWIAISASALLALFLFLIFYYTIRLTSQLRVSEADAVEGKIAALRAYEDIADLDEAVAPGFCSPAEGDSRTEELLGVRDRAQFSPLARAHLPRAAIPPTQEDLESAGAAYGVRQAATTEMRAPESMQATPQGFLAALDELFEF
;
A
#
# COMPACT_ATOMS: atom_id res chain seq x y z
N MET A 1 -48.36 -7.09 -5.40
CA MET A 1 -47.40 -8.15 -5.78
C MET A 1 -46.26 -7.65 -6.67
N LEU A 2 -46.51 -7.01 -7.82
CA LEU A 2 -45.46 -6.50 -8.72
C LEU A 2 -44.45 -5.53 -8.06
N GLN A 3 -44.92 -4.61 -7.21
CA GLN A 3 -44.05 -3.68 -6.50
C GLN A 3 -43.07 -4.37 -5.54
N LEU A 4 -43.49 -5.46 -4.88
CA LEU A 4 -42.61 -6.25 -4.02
C LEU A 4 -41.51 -6.92 -4.82
N TYR A 5 -41.84 -7.52 -5.96
CA TYR A 5 -40.84 -8.10 -6.86
C TYR A 5 -39.84 -7.04 -7.37
N LYS A 6 -40.32 -5.85 -7.73
CA LYS A 6 -39.44 -4.74 -8.12
C LYS A 6 -38.47 -4.38 -7.00
N ASN A 7 -38.96 -4.20 -5.78
CA ASN A 7 -38.11 -3.85 -4.64
C ASN A 7 -37.12 -4.96 -4.30
N GLN A 8 -37.53 -6.23 -4.35
CA GLN A 8 -36.64 -7.37 -4.15
C GLN A 8 -35.50 -7.39 -5.17
N VAL A 9 -35.79 -7.16 -6.45
CA VAL A 9 -34.76 -7.11 -7.50
C VAL A 9 -33.82 -5.94 -7.27
N VAL A 10 -34.33 -4.74 -6.99
CA VAL A 10 -33.50 -3.56 -6.73
C VAL A 10 -32.59 -3.78 -5.52
N THR A 11 -33.12 -4.28 -4.40
CA THR A 11 -32.32 -4.59 -3.22
C THR A 11 -31.28 -5.68 -3.51
N ALA A 12 -31.63 -6.70 -4.30
CA ALA A 12 -30.68 -7.75 -4.68
C ALA A 12 -29.53 -7.21 -5.54
N VAL A 13 -29.81 -6.31 -6.50
CA VAL A 13 -28.77 -5.67 -7.32
C VAL A 13 -27.91 -4.73 -6.48
N ALA A 14 -28.51 -3.92 -5.61
CA ALA A 14 -27.78 -3.03 -4.70
C ALA A 14 -26.84 -3.81 -3.77
N LYS A 15 -27.32 -4.93 -3.21
CA LYS A 15 -26.48 -5.83 -2.40
C LYS A 15 -25.28 -6.36 -3.19
N ARG A 16 -25.50 -6.84 -4.42
CA ARG A 16 -24.42 -7.34 -5.28
C ARG A 16 -23.41 -6.26 -5.64
N GLN A 17 -23.86 -5.02 -5.85
CA GLN A 17 -22.95 -3.88 -6.08
C GLN A 17 -22.02 -3.66 -4.89
N VAL A 18 -22.55 -3.68 -3.67
CA VAL A 18 -21.73 -3.54 -2.45
C VAL A 18 -20.76 -4.72 -2.31
N GLU A 19 -21.20 -5.94 -2.61
CA GLU A 19 -20.33 -7.14 -2.61
C GLU A 19 -19.16 -6.98 -3.60
N ILE A 20 -19.41 -6.47 -4.81
CA ILE A 20 -18.35 -6.21 -5.80
C ILE A 20 -17.36 -5.16 -5.27
N ARG A 21 -17.85 -4.06 -4.69
CA ARG A 21 -16.97 -3.03 -4.12
C ARG A 21 -16.13 -3.53 -2.95
N LYS A 22 -16.70 -4.41 -2.13
CA LYS A 22 -15.94 -5.09 -1.08
C LYS A 22 -14.81 -5.95 -1.69
N LEU A 23 -15.08 -6.71 -2.74
CA LEU A 23 -14.05 -7.50 -3.43
C LEU A 23 -12.95 -6.61 -4.04
N GLU A 24 -13.31 -5.46 -4.61
CA GLU A 24 -12.32 -4.48 -5.10
C GLU A 24 -11.45 -3.95 -3.95
N LEU A 25 -12.06 -3.57 -2.82
CA LEU A 25 -11.35 -3.11 -1.62
C LEU A 25 -10.38 -4.17 -1.08
N ASP A 26 -10.85 -5.42 -0.99
CA ASP A 26 -10.04 -6.56 -0.53
C ASP A 26 -8.89 -6.83 -1.51
N TRP A 27 -9.13 -6.69 -2.82
CA TRP A 27 -8.09 -6.82 -3.85
C TRP A 27 -6.98 -5.79 -3.70
N TYR A 28 -7.32 -4.49 -3.58
CA TYR A 28 -6.33 -3.43 -3.38
C TYR A 28 -5.55 -3.63 -2.08
N THR A 29 -6.25 -3.96 -0.99
CA THR A 29 -5.61 -4.18 0.32
C THR A 29 -4.64 -5.36 0.29
N ASN A 30 -5.00 -6.46 -0.37
CA ASN A 30 -4.11 -7.61 -0.52
C ASN A 30 -2.88 -7.30 -1.40
N ASN A 31 -3.08 -6.51 -2.46
CA ASN A 31 -1.98 -6.08 -3.32
C ASN A 31 -1.01 -5.15 -2.56
N TYR A 32 -1.53 -4.18 -1.80
CA TYR A 32 -0.71 -3.31 -0.96
C TYR A 32 0.04 -4.08 0.13
N TRP A 33 -0.59 -5.09 0.73
CA TRP A 33 0.07 -5.97 1.69
C TRP A 33 1.27 -6.69 1.06
N THR A 34 1.10 -7.23 -0.15
CA THR A 34 2.16 -7.91 -0.89
C THR A 34 3.30 -6.94 -1.24
N LEU A 35 2.97 -5.73 -1.76
CA LEU A 35 3.95 -4.69 -2.06
C LEU A 35 4.72 -4.24 -0.80
N SER A 36 4.03 -4.13 0.33
CA SER A 36 4.65 -3.77 1.61
C SER A 36 5.69 -4.81 2.05
N GLN A 37 5.35 -6.10 1.97
CA GLN A 37 6.28 -7.18 2.32
C GLN A 37 7.53 -7.17 1.43
N GLN A 38 7.35 -7.06 0.10
CA GLN A 38 8.49 -7.02 -0.82
C GLN A 38 9.33 -5.75 -0.65
N GLY A 39 8.68 -4.61 -0.41
CA GLY A 39 9.36 -3.35 -0.13
C GLY A 39 10.18 -3.42 1.17
N ALA A 40 9.65 -4.02 2.22
CA ALA A 40 10.37 -4.21 3.48
C ALA A 40 11.61 -5.11 3.31
N LEU A 41 11.53 -6.18 2.53
CA LEU A 41 12.68 -7.03 2.20
C LEU A 41 13.76 -6.25 1.43
N LEU A 42 13.36 -5.51 0.39
CA LEU A 42 14.28 -4.68 -0.40
C LEU A 42 14.92 -3.56 0.44
N ALA A 43 14.17 -2.95 1.36
CA ALA A 43 14.71 -1.99 2.32
C ALA A 43 15.77 -2.64 3.23
N GLY A 44 15.51 -3.86 3.71
CA GLY A 44 16.46 -4.64 4.50
C GLY A 44 17.75 -4.94 3.74
N PHE A 45 17.66 -5.37 2.48
CA PHE A 45 18.85 -5.58 1.64
C PHE A 45 19.60 -4.27 1.38
N SER A 46 18.89 -3.18 1.12
CA SER A 46 19.50 -1.86 0.94
C SER A 46 20.24 -1.39 2.20
N PHE A 47 19.69 -1.67 3.39
CA PHE A 47 20.36 -1.38 4.65
C PHE A 47 21.65 -2.20 4.79
N SER A 48 21.61 -3.50 4.45
CA SER A 48 22.80 -4.35 4.47
C SER A 48 23.90 -3.81 3.55
N LEU A 49 23.54 -3.30 2.36
CA LEU A 49 24.49 -2.64 1.46
C LEU A 49 25.16 -1.43 2.14
N ILE A 50 24.38 -0.52 2.72
CA ILE A 50 24.93 0.68 3.38
C ILE A 50 25.90 0.32 4.51
N THR A 51 25.66 -0.79 5.22
CA THR A 51 26.53 -1.25 6.32
C THR A 51 27.74 -2.07 5.88
N ALA A 52 27.87 -2.41 4.60
CA ALA A 52 28.97 -3.21 4.10
C ALA A 52 30.30 -2.42 4.19
N SER A 53 31.36 -3.08 4.66
CA SER A 53 32.70 -2.48 4.73
C SER A 53 33.31 -2.36 3.34
N LEU A 54 33.66 -1.14 2.93
CA LEU A 54 34.31 -0.87 1.64
C LEU A 54 35.84 -0.87 1.78
N PRO A 55 36.58 -1.29 0.74
CA PRO A 55 38.04 -1.17 0.71
C PRO A 55 38.45 0.31 0.72
N LYS A 56 39.55 0.62 1.43
CA LYS A 56 40.00 2.01 1.68
C LYS A 56 40.56 2.73 0.46
N ASP A 57 40.93 1.98 -0.58
CA ASP A 57 41.58 2.52 -1.79
C ASP A 57 40.57 2.83 -2.91
N ALA A 58 39.27 2.82 -2.59
CA ALA A 58 38.20 3.10 -3.54
C ALA A 58 38.18 4.56 -4.02
N SER A 59 37.80 4.76 -5.28
CA SER A 59 37.55 6.12 -5.77
C SER A 59 36.34 6.74 -5.07
N PHE A 60 36.51 7.94 -4.53
CA PHE A 60 35.48 8.68 -3.81
C PHE A 60 34.15 8.82 -4.59
N PHE A 61 34.22 8.96 -5.91
CA PHE A 61 33.03 9.11 -6.75
C PHE A 61 32.16 7.84 -6.79
N LEU A 62 32.77 6.66 -6.98
CA LEU A 62 32.03 5.38 -7.01
C LEU A 62 31.43 5.07 -5.64
N GLU A 63 32.20 5.29 -4.56
CA GLU A 63 31.73 5.12 -3.19
C GLU A 63 30.54 6.04 -2.87
N SER A 64 30.64 7.32 -3.24
CA SER A 64 29.56 8.28 -3.03
C SER A 64 28.31 7.92 -3.86
N LEU A 65 28.47 7.55 -5.12
CA LEU A 65 27.36 7.15 -6.00
C LEU A 65 26.66 5.90 -5.48
N TYR A 66 27.44 4.90 -5.06
CA TYR A 66 26.94 3.67 -4.44
C TYR A 66 26.09 3.98 -3.20
N LEU A 67 26.65 4.72 -2.24
CA LEU A 67 25.96 5.05 -0.99
C LEU A 67 24.70 5.90 -1.24
N LEU A 68 24.76 6.84 -2.19
CA LEU A 68 23.60 7.67 -2.55
C LEU A 68 22.46 6.82 -3.13
N LEU A 69 22.76 5.93 -4.07
CA LEU A 69 21.75 5.05 -4.69
C LEU A 69 21.18 4.03 -3.69
N ALA A 70 22.00 3.48 -2.80
CA ALA A 70 21.55 2.57 -1.76
C ALA A 70 20.66 3.28 -0.73
N ALA A 71 21.03 4.50 -0.31
CA ALA A 71 20.21 5.31 0.59
C ALA A 71 18.89 5.74 -0.05
N LEU A 72 18.91 6.11 -1.33
CA LEU A 72 17.70 6.45 -2.09
C LEU A 72 16.78 5.24 -2.24
N ALA A 73 17.32 4.06 -2.53
CA ALA A 73 16.55 2.81 -2.57
C ALA A 73 15.89 2.52 -1.22
N LEU A 74 16.64 2.61 -0.12
CA LEU A 74 16.11 2.42 1.23
C LEU A 74 15.00 3.42 1.56
N GLY A 75 15.20 4.70 1.27
CA GLY A 75 14.22 5.75 1.52
C GLY A 75 12.92 5.56 0.73
N LEU A 76 13.03 5.23 -0.56
CA LEU A 76 11.86 4.96 -1.41
C LEU A 76 11.09 3.72 -0.95
N GLN A 77 11.79 2.63 -0.64
CA GLN A 77 11.13 1.39 -0.18
C GLN A 77 10.45 1.58 1.18
N MET A 78 11.07 2.31 2.12
CA MET A 78 10.42 2.67 3.38
C MET A 78 9.18 3.55 3.18
N CYS A 79 9.21 4.48 2.22
CA CYS A 79 8.04 5.28 1.86
C CYS A 79 6.89 4.38 1.35
N VAL A 80 7.19 3.41 0.48
CA VAL A 80 6.21 2.42 -0.01
C VAL A 80 5.61 1.62 1.14
N VAL A 81 6.43 1.10 2.06
CA VAL A 81 5.97 0.31 3.22
C VAL A 81 5.04 1.12 4.12
N VAL A 82 5.39 2.37 4.43
CA VAL A 82 4.56 3.24 5.27
C VAL A 82 3.24 3.57 4.57
N THR A 83 3.28 4.02 3.32
CA THR A 83 2.08 4.42 2.58
C THR A 83 1.12 3.24 2.38
N THR A 84 1.64 2.07 1.98
CA THR A 84 0.83 0.84 1.83
C THR A 84 0.18 0.43 3.15
N THR A 85 0.90 0.52 4.27
CA THR A 85 0.37 0.21 5.60
C THR A 85 -0.77 1.16 5.98
N LEU A 86 -0.59 2.47 5.75
CA LEU A 86 -1.64 3.46 5.99
C LEU A 86 -2.87 3.21 5.11
N CYS A 87 -2.69 2.88 3.82
CA CYS A 87 -3.78 2.51 2.93
C CYS A 87 -4.55 1.27 3.44
N CYS A 88 -3.84 0.24 3.91
CA CYS A 88 -4.46 -0.97 4.47
C CYS A 88 -5.19 -0.73 5.80
N MET A 89 -4.77 0.27 6.59
CA MET A 89 -5.46 0.62 7.83
C MET A 89 -6.67 1.53 7.59
N TRP A 90 -6.51 2.57 6.78
CA TRP A 90 -7.55 3.58 6.56
C TRP A 90 -8.58 3.19 5.51
N GLY A 91 -8.23 2.39 4.50
CA GLY A 91 -9.16 1.95 3.45
C GLY A 91 -10.37 1.19 4.01
N PRO A 92 -10.16 0.05 4.69
CA PRO A 92 -11.24 -0.68 5.36
C PRO A 92 -11.88 0.15 6.50
N GLY A 93 -11.10 0.97 7.19
CA GLY A 93 -11.60 1.85 8.25
C GLY A 93 -12.65 2.84 7.77
N LEU A 94 -12.38 3.51 6.63
CA LEU A 94 -13.31 4.43 6.00
C LEU A 94 -14.53 3.71 5.41
N ALA A 95 -14.35 2.52 4.85
CA ALA A 95 -15.44 1.72 4.30
C ALA A 95 -16.43 1.24 5.38
N LEU A 96 -15.96 0.97 6.61
CA LEU A 96 -16.79 0.46 7.70
C LEU A 96 -17.34 1.55 8.63
N ARG A 97 -16.59 2.65 8.83
CA ARG A 97 -16.92 3.70 9.82
C ARG A 97 -17.28 5.03 9.19
N GLY A 98 -17.31 5.10 7.86
CA GLY A 98 -17.64 6.33 7.16
C GLY A 98 -19.09 6.75 7.43
N PRO A 99 -19.35 8.05 7.60
CA PRO A 99 -20.69 8.57 7.95
C PRO A 99 -21.71 8.35 6.83
N ASP A 100 -21.27 8.23 5.58
CA ASP A 100 -22.14 8.13 4.41
C ASP A 100 -22.43 6.69 3.96
N GLY A 101 -22.22 5.70 4.85
CA GLY A 101 -22.49 4.29 4.59
C GLY A 101 -21.88 3.76 3.28
N ILE A 102 -22.72 3.37 2.32
CA ILE A 102 -22.31 2.82 1.01
C ILE A 102 -21.42 3.80 0.23
N ARG A 103 -21.69 5.11 0.31
CA ARG A 103 -20.89 6.12 -0.39
C ARG A 103 -19.47 6.18 0.15
N SER A 104 -19.29 5.98 1.46
CA SER A 104 -17.95 5.92 2.05
C SER A 104 -17.15 4.71 1.55
N VAL A 105 -17.81 3.58 1.26
CA VAL A 105 -17.16 2.40 0.62
C VAL A 105 -16.65 2.76 -0.77
N HIS A 106 -17.47 3.42 -1.60
CA HIS A 106 -17.07 3.87 -2.93
C HIS A 106 -15.87 4.82 -2.86
N THR A 107 -15.95 5.83 -2.00
CA THR A 107 -14.85 6.80 -1.81
C THR A 107 -13.57 6.12 -1.34
N ALA A 108 -13.66 5.13 -0.45
CA ALA A 108 -12.50 4.36 0.02
C ALA A 108 -11.82 3.59 -1.12
N VAL A 109 -12.59 2.88 -1.96
CA VAL A 109 -12.05 2.14 -3.11
C VAL A 109 -11.43 3.08 -4.14
N ASP A 110 -12.11 4.18 -4.46
CA ASP A 110 -11.63 5.16 -5.44
C ASP A 110 -10.32 5.81 -4.97
N SER A 111 -10.19 6.08 -3.66
CA SER A 111 -8.96 6.62 -3.04
C SER A 111 -7.83 5.58 -3.05
N LEU A 112 -8.12 4.31 -2.75
CA LEU A 112 -7.13 3.23 -2.84
C LEU A 112 -6.64 3.03 -4.27
N LYS A 113 -7.53 3.14 -5.26
CA LYS A 113 -7.21 3.03 -6.69
C LYS A 113 -6.29 4.16 -7.13
N SER A 114 -6.58 5.42 -6.77
CA SER A 114 -5.77 6.57 -7.20
C SER A 114 -4.36 6.55 -6.62
N GLU A 115 -4.22 6.13 -5.36
CA GLU A 115 -2.91 6.05 -4.69
C GLU A 115 -2.04 4.91 -5.24
N HIS A 116 -2.65 3.87 -5.81
CA HIS A 116 -1.94 2.66 -6.23
C HIS A 116 -0.88 2.96 -7.30
N SER A 117 -1.19 3.86 -8.24
CA SER A 117 -0.24 4.25 -9.29
C SER A 117 1.03 4.89 -8.73
N TYR A 118 0.91 5.72 -7.68
CA TYR A 118 2.06 6.38 -7.05
C TYR A 118 2.90 5.40 -6.24
N VAL A 119 2.25 4.55 -5.43
CA VAL A 119 2.92 3.50 -4.65
C VAL A 119 3.70 2.56 -5.57
N PHE A 120 3.08 2.14 -6.67
CA PHE A 120 3.73 1.29 -7.66
C PHE A 120 4.94 1.99 -8.30
N ALA A 121 4.81 3.26 -8.68
CA ALA A 121 5.93 4.04 -9.24
C ALA A 121 7.11 4.16 -8.26
N PHE A 122 6.85 4.45 -6.97
CA PHE A 122 7.90 4.51 -5.95
C PHE A 122 8.56 3.14 -5.70
N PHE A 123 7.78 2.06 -5.71
CA PHE A 123 8.30 0.71 -5.57
C PHE A 123 9.27 0.36 -6.70
N PHE A 124 8.88 0.64 -7.95
CA PHE A 124 9.73 0.40 -9.12
C PHE A 124 10.97 1.31 -9.16
N LEU A 125 10.83 2.58 -8.79
CA LEU A 125 11.96 3.50 -8.72
C LEU A 125 12.95 3.07 -7.63
N GLY A 126 12.45 2.62 -6.47
CA GLY A 126 13.27 2.06 -5.40
C GLY A 126 13.98 0.77 -5.82
N LEU A 127 13.28 -0.13 -6.52
CA LEU A 127 13.85 -1.35 -7.08
C LEU A 127 14.96 -1.04 -8.09
N LEU A 128 14.74 -0.10 -9.00
CA LEU A 128 15.73 0.33 -9.99
C LEU A 128 16.96 0.94 -9.31
N SER A 129 16.76 1.83 -8.33
CA SER A 129 17.87 2.41 -7.56
C SER A 129 18.68 1.35 -6.81
N PHE A 130 18.02 0.32 -6.27
CA PHE A 130 18.69 -0.81 -5.62
C PHE A 130 19.56 -1.59 -6.62
N TYR A 131 19.04 -1.95 -7.80
CA TYR A 131 19.86 -2.66 -8.78
C TYR A 131 21.01 -1.80 -9.31
N LEU A 132 20.78 -0.50 -9.52
CA LEU A 132 21.84 0.42 -9.96
C LEU A 132 22.92 0.58 -8.89
N SER A 133 22.61 0.54 -7.59
CA SER A 133 23.63 0.59 -6.54
C SER A 133 24.55 -0.63 -6.53
N ASN A 134 24.03 -1.80 -6.94
CA ASN A 134 24.83 -3.03 -7.02
C ASN A 134 25.88 -2.98 -8.14
N LEU A 135 25.71 -2.16 -9.19
CA LEU A 135 26.69 -2.05 -10.28
C LEU A 135 28.02 -1.45 -9.80
N PRO A 136 28.09 -0.23 -9.20
CA PRO A 136 29.32 0.29 -8.62
C PRO A 136 29.91 -0.61 -7.53
N LEU A 137 29.07 -1.28 -6.74
CA LEU A 137 29.54 -2.17 -5.68
C LEU A 137 30.41 -3.31 -6.22
N VAL A 138 30.02 -3.92 -7.35
CA VAL A 138 30.80 -4.98 -8.00
C VAL A 138 32.16 -4.45 -8.49
N PHE A 139 32.20 -3.22 -9.01
CA PHE A 139 33.46 -2.56 -9.38
C PHE A 139 34.35 -2.23 -8.18
N LEU A 140 33.77 -2.00 -7.01
CA LEU A 140 34.54 -1.75 -5.78
C LEU A 140 35.10 -3.03 -5.16
N LEU A 141 34.44 -4.18 -5.35
CA LEU A 141 34.80 -5.41 -4.66
C LEU A 141 35.73 -6.34 -5.46
N PHE A 142 35.64 -6.34 -6.79
CA PHE A 142 36.36 -7.29 -7.65
C PHE A 142 37.38 -6.62 -8.58
N GLU A 143 38.35 -7.39 -9.06
CA GLU A 143 39.33 -6.97 -10.07
C GLU A 143 38.65 -6.68 -11.42
N ASP A 144 39.21 -5.75 -12.20
CA ASP A 144 38.60 -5.14 -13.40
C ASP A 144 37.96 -6.14 -14.37
N TRP A 145 38.64 -7.23 -14.70
CA TRP A 145 38.13 -8.24 -15.66
C TRP A 145 36.89 -8.98 -15.11
N ILE A 146 36.93 -9.33 -13.82
CA ILE A 146 35.83 -10.02 -13.14
C ILE A 146 34.67 -9.03 -12.95
N ALA A 147 34.98 -7.79 -12.56
CA ALA A 147 33.99 -6.74 -12.38
C ALA A 147 33.23 -6.43 -13.67
N ILE A 148 33.91 -6.32 -14.82
CA ILE A 148 33.27 -6.06 -16.12
C ILE A 148 32.33 -7.20 -16.50
N SER A 149 32.78 -8.45 -16.37
CA SER A 149 31.96 -9.62 -16.72
C SER A 149 30.73 -9.77 -15.82
N ALA A 150 30.90 -9.63 -14.50
CA ALA A 150 29.80 -9.66 -13.54
C ALA A 150 28.82 -8.50 -13.74
N SER A 151 29.33 -7.28 -13.99
CA SER A 151 28.49 -6.10 -14.23
C SER A 151 27.72 -6.20 -15.54
N ALA A 152 28.31 -6.76 -16.60
CA ALA A 152 27.62 -7.02 -17.86
C ALA A 152 26.47 -8.01 -17.68
N LEU A 153 26.69 -9.08 -16.90
CA LEU A 153 25.65 -10.06 -16.57
C LEU A 153 24.52 -9.43 -15.73
N LEU A 154 24.86 -8.66 -14.70
CA LEU A 154 23.88 -7.93 -13.88
C LEU A 154 23.08 -6.91 -14.71
N ALA A 155 23.74 -6.18 -15.60
CA ALA A 155 23.09 -5.22 -16.49
C ALA A 155 22.14 -5.92 -17.49
N LEU A 156 22.52 -7.10 -18.00
CA LEU A 156 21.64 -7.91 -18.85
C LEU A 156 20.39 -8.33 -18.09
N PHE A 157 20.52 -8.89 -16.88
CA PHE A 157 19.35 -9.26 -16.07
C PHE A 157 18.48 -8.06 -15.71
N LEU A 158 19.08 -6.92 -15.37
CA LEU A 158 18.35 -5.68 -15.10
C LEU A 158 17.56 -5.23 -16.33
N PHE A 159 18.18 -5.28 -17.52
CA PHE A 159 17.51 -4.94 -18.77
C PHE A 159 16.34 -5.89 -19.06
N LEU A 160 16.52 -7.21 -18.87
CA LEU A 160 15.45 -8.19 -19.04
C LEU A 160 14.29 -7.92 -18.07
N ILE A 161 14.58 -7.70 -16.78
CA ILE A 161 13.56 -7.40 -15.76
C ILE A 161 12.76 -6.16 -16.16
N PHE A 162 13.43 -5.10 -16.60
CA PHE A 162 12.77 -3.87 -17.01
C PHE A 162 11.92 -4.04 -18.27
N TYR A 163 12.46 -4.73 -19.29
CA TYR A 163 11.74 -5.06 -20.51
C TYR A 163 10.47 -5.87 -20.22
N TYR A 164 10.59 -6.96 -19.44
CA TYR A 164 9.46 -7.80 -19.07
C TYR A 164 8.46 -7.06 -18.20
N THR A 165 8.90 -6.22 -17.26
CA THR A 165 8.02 -5.39 -16.44
C THR A 165 7.19 -4.45 -17.30
N ILE A 166 7.81 -3.72 -18.24
CA ILE A 166 7.09 -2.80 -19.13
C ILE A 166 6.11 -3.57 -20.01
N ARG A 167 6.56 -4.69 -20.61
CA ARG A 167 5.72 -5.53 -21.46
C ARG A 167 4.52 -6.09 -20.68
N LEU A 168 4.75 -6.59 -19.46
CA LEU A 168 3.70 -7.15 -18.62
C LEU A 168 2.72 -6.05 -18.18
N THR A 169 3.24 -4.88 -17.81
CA THR A 169 2.42 -3.73 -17.43
C THR A 169 1.59 -3.24 -18.62
N SER A 170 2.15 -3.17 -19.83
CA SER A 170 1.40 -2.71 -21.01
C SER A 170 0.35 -3.72 -21.48
N GLN A 171 0.58 -5.02 -21.28
CA GLN A 171 -0.36 -6.08 -21.66
C GLN A 171 -1.48 -6.28 -20.63
N LEU A 172 -1.17 -6.19 -19.33
CA LEU A 172 -2.13 -6.47 -18.26
C LEU A 172 -2.84 -5.23 -17.72
N ARG A 173 -2.27 -4.02 -17.90
CA ARG A 173 -2.90 -2.80 -17.41
C ARG A 173 -4.05 -2.40 -18.34
N VAL A 174 -5.27 -2.59 -17.86
CA VAL A 174 -6.46 -2.03 -18.49
C VAL A 174 -6.45 -0.52 -18.28
N SER A 175 -6.69 0.24 -19.35
CA SER A 175 -6.84 1.70 -19.28
C SER A 175 -7.97 2.06 -18.33
N GLU A 176 -7.79 3.09 -17.49
CA GLU A 176 -8.84 3.52 -16.55
C GLU A 176 -10.14 3.91 -17.25
N ALA A 177 -10.08 4.37 -18.50
CA ALA A 177 -11.25 4.71 -19.31
C ALA A 177 -12.06 3.48 -19.73
N ASP A 178 -11.41 2.33 -19.90
CA ASP A 178 -12.03 1.08 -20.36
C ASP A 178 -12.34 0.14 -19.18
N ALA A 179 -11.82 0.45 -17.99
CA ALA A 179 -12.03 -0.33 -16.79
C ALA A 179 -13.50 -0.25 -16.35
N VAL A 180 -14.21 -1.37 -16.45
CA VAL A 180 -15.58 -1.49 -15.94
C VAL A 180 -15.53 -1.48 -14.41
N GLU A 181 -15.87 -0.34 -13.83
CA GLU A 181 -15.99 -0.20 -12.38
C GLU A 181 -17.31 -0.82 -11.89
N GLY A 182 -17.32 -1.38 -10.68
CA GLY A 182 -18.55 -1.87 -10.04
C GLY A 182 -19.61 -0.78 -9.75
N LYS A 183 -19.45 0.47 -10.20
CA LYS A 183 -20.41 1.57 -10.01
C LYS A 183 -21.53 1.49 -11.04
N ILE A 184 -22.76 1.22 -10.59
CA ILE A 184 -23.92 1.29 -11.48
C ILE A 184 -24.54 2.68 -11.33
N ALA A 185 -24.32 3.55 -12.32
CA ALA A 185 -24.83 4.94 -12.28
C ALA A 185 -26.36 5.03 -12.06
N ALA A 186 -27.12 4.03 -12.51
CA ALA A 186 -28.57 3.95 -12.32
C ALA A 186 -28.98 3.74 -10.85
N LEU A 187 -28.10 3.24 -9.98
CA LEU A 187 -28.36 3.01 -8.56
C LEU A 187 -27.92 4.17 -7.67
N ARG A 188 -27.34 5.23 -8.23
CA ARG A 188 -26.91 6.41 -7.47
C ARG A 188 -28.03 7.02 -6.61
N ALA A 189 -29.25 7.02 -7.13
CA ALA A 189 -30.41 7.51 -6.37
C ALA A 189 -30.71 6.67 -5.11
N TYR A 190 -30.31 5.40 -5.07
CA TYR A 190 -30.42 4.53 -3.90
C TYR A 190 -29.23 4.66 -2.95
N GLU A 191 -28.06 5.03 -3.47
CA GLU A 191 -26.88 5.38 -2.65
C GLU A 191 -27.11 6.67 -1.87
N ASP A 192 -27.87 7.62 -2.43
CA ASP A 192 -28.23 8.90 -1.80
C ASP A 192 -29.40 8.79 -0.81
N ILE A 193 -30.07 7.63 -0.71
CA ILE A 193 -31.02 7.39 0.37
C ILE A 193 -30.18 7.21 1.62
N ALA A 194 -29.96 8.32 2.33
CA ALA A 194 -29.28 8.37 3.62
C ALA A 194 -29.78 7.22 4.49
N ASP A 195 -28.88 6.67 5.31
CA ASP A 195 -29.18 5.56 6.20
C ASP A 195 -30.52 5.87 6.88
N LEU A 196 -31.50 4.97 6.73
CA LEU A 196 -32.86 5.26 7.21
C LEU A 196 -32.83 5.59 8.71
N ASP A 197 -31.82 5.12 9.41
CA ASP A 197 -31.53 5.40 10.81
C ASP A 197 -31.29 6.90 11.09
N GLU A 198 -30.73 7.67 10.16
CA GLU A 198 -30.57 9.13 10.30
C GLU A 198 -31.91 9.86 10.15
N ALA A 199 -32.76 9.41 9.22
CA ALA A 199 -34.11 9.94 9.05
C ALA A 199 -35.07 9.49 10.17
N VAL A 200 -34.80 8.33 10.80
CA VAL A 200 -35.57 7.72 11.89
C VAL A 200 -34.99 8.04 13.27
N ALA A 201 -33.98 8.91 13.36
CA ALA A 201 -33.58 9.56 14.59
C ALA A 201 -34.26 10.95 14.75
N PRO A 202 -35.61 11.06 14.92
CA PRO A 202 -36.21 12.34 15.25
C PRO A 202 -35.88 12.66 16.70
N GLY A 203 -34.91 13.54 16.92
CA GLY A 203 -34.96 14.47 18.06
C GLY A 203 -34.62 13.91 19.45
N PHE A 204 -33.64 13.01 19.60
CA PHE A 204 -32.92 12.95 20.89
C PHE A 204 -31.84 14.03 20.94
N CYS A 205 -32.30 15.24 21.28
CA CYS A 205 -31.59 16.38 21.84
C CYS A 205 -30.05 16.27 21.96
N SER A 206 -29.33 17.03 21.14
CA SER A 206 -28.16 17.76 21.64
C SER A 206 -28.57 19.23 21.78
N PRO A 207 -28.92 19.70 22.99
CA PRO A 207 -29.12 21.12 23.23
C PRO A 207 -27.73 21.74 23.42
N ALA A 208 -27.17 22.29 22.35
CA ALA A 208 -26.09 23.27 22.44
C ALA A 208 -26.28 24.34 21.36
N GLU A 209 -27.52 24.83 21.26
CA GLU A 209 -27.81 26.14 20.71
C GLU A 209 -27.57 27.15 21.83
N GLY A 210 -26.38 27.74 21.84
CA GLY A 210 -26.02 28.81 22.77
C GLY A 210 -24.51 28.99 22.88
N ASP A 211 -23.91 29.76 21.96
CA ASP A 211 -23.37 31.09 22.29
C ASP A 211 -22.58 31.68 21.10
N SER A 212 -23.30 32.27 20.14
CA SER A 212 -22.75 32.90 18.94
C SER A 212 -22.20 34.31 19.19
N ARG A 213 -21.82 34.66 20.43
CA ARG A 213 -21.38 36.02 20.80
C ARG A 213 -19.88 36.21 21.04
N THR A 214 -19.07 35.17 20.90
CA THR A 214 -17.64 35.24 21.30
C THR A 214 -16.63 35.24 20.15
N GLU A 215 -17.05 35.07 18.88
CA GLU A 215 -16.12 35.08 17.74
C GLU A 215 -15.97 36.43 17.02
N GLU A 216 -16.79 37.43 17.33
CA GLU A 216 -16.66 38.78 16.72
C GLU A 216 -15.59 39.66 17.38
N LEU A 217 -14.91 39.16 18.43
CA LEU A 217 -13.92 39.94 19.21
C LEU A 217 -12.45 39.57 18.95
N LEU A 218 -12.17 38.62 18.05
CA LEU A 218 -10.82 38.32 17.57
C LEU A 218 -10.71 38.60 16.08
N GLY A 219 -10.87 39.87 15.73
CA GLY A 219 -10.37 40.42 14.48
C GLY A 219 -8.84 40.28 14.42
N VAL A 220 -8.36 39.26 13.72
CA VAL A 220 -6.97 39.24 13.22
C VAL A 220 -6.99 38.96 11.72
N ARG A 221 -6.90 40.09 11.04
CA ARG A 221 -6.67 40.34 9.63
C ARG A 221 -5.21 40.02 9.27
N ASP A 222 -5.03 39.45 8.08
CA ASP A 222 -3.81 39.38 7.26
C ASP A 222 -2.52 38.77 7.86
N ARG A 223 -2.06 37.65 7.28
CA ARG A 223 -0.81 37.63 6.49
C ARG A 223 -0.53 36.28 5.85
N ALA A 224 -0.29 36.34 4.54
CA ALA A 224 0.60 35.42 3.85
C ALA A 224 1.98 35.39 4.53
N GLN A 225 2.49 34.21 4.85
CA GLN A 225 3.93 33.92 4.85
C GLN A 225 4.20 32.42 5.00
N PHE A 226 4.79 31.86 3.95
CA PHE A 226 5.65 30.68 4.03
C PHE A 226 6.71 30.89 5.13
N SER A 227 6.82 29.97 6.09
CA SER A 227 8.11 29.36 6.47
C SER A 227 7.95 28.23 7.50
N PRO A 228 8.90 27.27 7.51
CA PRO A 228 8.88 26.03 8.29
C PRO A 228 9.44 26.25 9.71
N LEU A 229 9.43 25.18 10.51
CA LEU A 229 9.96 25.06 11.89
C LEU A 229 9.06 25.58 13.04
N ALA A 230 8.28 24.67 13.62
CA ALA A 230 8.05 24.64 15.06
C ALA A 230 7.81 23.19 15.50
N ARG A 231 8.83 22.55 16.09
CA ARG A 231 9.00 22.37 17.53
C ARG A 231 7.94 21.44 18.15
N ALA A 232 8.32 20.17 18.18
CA ALA A 232 8.35 19.31 19.35
C ALA A 232 7.42 19.70 20.52
N HIS A 233 6.22 19.14 20.52
CA HIS A 233 5.58 18.70 21.74
C HIS A 233 5.93 17.22 21.95
N LEU A 234 6.94 16.99 22.78
CA LEU A 234 7.23 15.67 23.35
C LEU A 234 6.05 15.24 24.22
N PRO A 235 5.39 14.10 23.93
CA PRO A 235 4.56 13.44 24.92
C PRO A 235 5.45 12.93 26.05
N ARG A 236 5.01 13.25 27.27
CA ARG A 236 5.48 12.78 28.57
C ARG A 236 5.87 11.30 28.51
N ALA A 237 7.10 10.98 28.92
CA ALA A 237 7.68 9.65 28.92
C ALA A 237 6.70 8.60 29.47
N ALA A 238 6.22 7.73 28.57
CA ALA A 238 5.60 6.48 28.95
C ALA A 238 6.70 5.55 29.49
N ILE A 239 6.42 4.95 30.64
CA ILE A 239 7.26 3.95 31.29
C ILE A 239 7.50 2.81 30.27
N PRO A 240 8.75 2.36 30.04
CA PRO A 240 9.01 1.26 29.14
C PRO A 240 8.26 0.01 29.64
N PRO A 241 7.55 -0.72 28.76
CA PRO A 241 6.91 -1.97 29.15
C PRO A 241 7.97 -2.95 29.67
N THR A 242 7.66 -3.57 30.79
CA THR A 242 8.50 -4.61 31.40
C THR A 242 8.59 -5.80 30.45
N GLN A 243 9.71 -6.51 30.45
CA GLN A 243 9.95 -7.63 29.52
C GLN A 243 8.87 -8.75 29.62
N GLU A 244 8.19 -8.86 30.76
CA GLU A 244 7.05 -9.76 30.97
C GLU A 244 5.76 -9.31 30.23
N ASP A 245 5.58 -8.01 29.97
CA ASP A 245 4.44 -7.46 29.23
C ASP A 245 4.56 -7.72 27.72
N LEU A 246 5.79 -7.84 27.21
CA LEU A 246 6.07 -8.15 25.80
C LEU A 246 5.94 -9.65 25.50
N GLU A 247 6.28 -10.53 26.43
CA GLU A 247 6.09 -11.99 26.25
C GLU A 247 4.61 -12.40 26.35
N SER A 248 3.82 -11.76 27.22
CA SER A 248 2.38 -12.05 27.33
C SER A 248 1.55 -11.52 26.14
N ALA A 249 1.94 -10.39 25.55
CA ALA A 249 1.31 -9.86 24.33
C ALA A 249 1.65 -10.70 23.08
N GLY A 250 2.87 -11.25 23.00
CA GLY A 250 3.27 -12.15 21.91
C GLY A 250 2.55 -13.50 21.93
N ALA A 251 2.33 -14.07 23.13
CA ALA A 251 1.61 -15.33 23.28
C ALA A 251 0.11 -15.22 22.93
N ALA A 252 -0.52 -14.08 23.24
CA ALA A 252 -1.94 -13.85 22.95
C ALA A 252 -2.23 -13.63 21.44
N TYR A 253 -1.26 -13.08 20.68
CA TYR A 253 -1.42 -12.87 19.24
C TYR A 253 -1.18 -14.15 18.44
N GLY A 254 -0.24 -15.01 18.87
CA GLY A 254 0.05 -16.29 18.21
C GLY A 254 -1.06 -17.34 18.36
N VAL A 255 -1.76 -17.37 19.50
CA VAL A 255 -2.84 -18.34 19.73
C VAL A 255 -4.13 -18.00 18.96
N ARG A 256 -4.35 -16.72 18.61
CA ARG A 256 -5.55 -16.31 17.87
C ARG A 256 -5.47 -16.54 16.36
N GLN A 257 -4.27 -16.70 15.79
CA GLN A 257 -4.08 -17.12 14.39
C GLN A 257 -4.15 -18.64 14.20
N ALA A 258 -3.88 -19.44 15.24
CA ALA A 258 -4.05 -20.89 15.18
C ALA A 258 -5.54 -21.32 15.19
N ALA A 259 -6.44 -20.52 15.78
CA ALA A 259 -7.84 -20.90 15.99
C ALA A 259 -8.80 -20.53 14.83
N THR A 260 -8.37 -19.75 13.84
CA THR A 260 -9.18 -19.42 12.64
C THR A 260 -8.80 -20.22 11.40
N THR A 261 -7.91 -21.21 11.52
CA THR A 261 -7.44 -22.07 10.41
C THR A 261 -8.14 -23.45 10.40
N GLU A 262 -9.33 -23.58 10.98
CA GLU A 262 -10.19 -24.78 10.91
C GLU A 262 -11.59 -24.50 10.29
N MET A 263 -11.65 -23.64 9.26
CA MET A 263 -12.78 -23.63 8.33
C MET A 263 -12.29 -23.96 6.92
N ARG A 264 -12.28 -25.28 6.65
CA ARG A 264 -12.43 -25.95 5.35
C ARG A 264 -12.34 -25.02 4.13
N ALA A 265 -11.11 -24.74 3.70
CA ALA A 265 -10.83 -24.23 2.37
C ALA A 265 -11.12 -25.33 1.31
N PRO A 266 -11.57 -24.96 0.10
CA PRO A 266 -11.55 -25.87 -1.04
C PRO A 266 -10.09 -26.27 -1.34
N GLU A 267 -9.89 -27.53 -1.75
CA GLU A 267 -8.60 -28.11 -2.11
C GLU A 267 -7.71 -27.12 -2.86
N SER A 268 -6.66 -26.68 -2.16
CA SER A 268 -5.61 -25.86 -2.72
C SER A 268 -4.83 -26.69 -3.73
N MET A 269 -4.75 -26.18 -4.95
CA MET A 269 -3.72 -26.53 -5.92
C MET A 269 -2.37 -26.23 -5.25
N GLN A 270 -1.76 -27.26 -4.67
CA GLN A 270 -0.41 -27.20 -4.14
C GLN A 270 0.52 -26.88 -5.30
N ALA A 271 0.96 -25.63 -5.39
CA ALA A 271 2.09 -25.26 -6.22
C ALA A 271 3.35 -25.91 -5.62
N THR A 272 3.60 -27.15 -6.00
CA THR A 272 4.88 -27.81 -5.77
C THR A 272 6.00 -26.94 -6.37
N PRO A 273 7.17 -26.82 -5.72
CA PRO A 273 8.32 -26.08 -6.27
C PRO A 273 8.77 -26.58 -7.65
N GLN A 274 8.34 -27.79 -8.05
CA GLN A 274 8.52 -28.31 -9.41
C GLN A 274 7.68 -27.60 -10.48
N GLY A 275 6.51 -27.03 -10.13
CA GLY A 275 5.66 -26.28 -11.07
C GLY A 275 6.22 -24.91 -11.44
N PHE A 276 6.98 -24.29 -10.53
CA PHE A 276 7.66 -23.02 -10.81
C PHE A 276 8.87 -23.20 -11.74
N LEU A 277 9.57 -24.34 -11.64
CA LEU A 277 10.66 -24.68 -12.56
C LEU A 277 10.15 -25.10 -13.95
N ALA A 278 9.02 -25.80 -14.04
CA ALA A 278 8.39 -26.12 -15.32
C ALA A 278 7.88 -24.86 -16.06
N ALA A 279 7.40 -23.85 -15.33
CA ALA A 279 7.00 -22.57 -15.89
C ALA A 279 8.18 -21.68 -16.32
N LEU A 280 9.38 -21.90 -15.74
CA LEU A 280 10.61 -21.26 -16.20
C LEU A 280 11.18 -21.96 -17.44
N ASP A 281 11.05 -23.29 -17.56
CA ASP A 281 11.47 -24.04 -18.76
C ASP A 281 10.64 -23.65 -20.01
N GLU A 282 9.31 -23.50 -19.88
CA GLU A 282 8.47 -23.01 -21.00
C GLU A 282 8.76 -21.55 -21.40
N LEU A 283 9.39 -20.77 -20.52
CA LEU A 283 9.67 -19.34 -20.76
C LEU A 283 11.06 -19.10 -21.36
N PHE A 284 11.93 -20.13 -21.37
CA PHE A 284 13.32 -20.06 -21.86
C PHE A 284 13.63 -21.00 -23.03
N GLU A 285 12.66 -21.75 -23.58
CA GLU A 285 12.83 -22.42 -24.89
C GLU A 285 12.71 -21.43 -26.06
N PHE A 286 13.86 -20.90 -26.49
CA PHE A 286 14.15 -20.44 -27.85
C PHE A 286 15.44 -21.11 -28.35
#